data_AF-A0A947WAQ8-F1
#
_entry.id   AF-A0A947WAQ8-F1
#
_cell.length_a   1.000
_cell.length_b   1.000
_cell.length_c   1.000
_cell.angle_alpha   90.00
_cell.angle_beta   90.00
_cell.angle_gamma   90.00
#
_symmetry.space_group_name_H-M   'P 1'
#
loop_
_entity.id
_entity.type
_entity.pdbx_description
1 polymer ?
#
loop_
_entity_poly.entity_id
_entity_poly.type
_entity_poly.pdbx_seq_one_letter_code
_entity_poly.pdbx_strand_id
1 'polypeptide(L)'
;MILEKVINTYVPKKQQRREKMDIQKFTSKFKFDPTNTFKVGIERETFLTNLTGEIVPINPQVLNFFGITDQSREFGYELSACQLEERIGPVRIEKVKEHLLRNSEKLDTAEKILCFRREYLEVAPEDMPLDVFPDPTGRYQKITKDMPVDILRAACRVAATHFHIGMPNIETTLKVYNYVINHVDRLCRIGDNSNGERLKIYKVMAPDFSPPRYNNWESFYQEALNKGFDEDPRKCWHFIRISIHGTIEFRMFGNTADIQKVAKWAEICHCLCLMAVDDY
;
A
#
# COMPACT_ATOMS: atom_id res chain seq x y z
N MET A 1 -25.10 48.38 -0.49
CA MET A 1 -25.75 47.26 -1.21
C MET A 1 -24.87 46.95 -2.43
N ILE A 2 -23.91 46.04 -2.26
CA ILE A 2 -22.91 45.70 -3.29
C ILE A 2 -23.47 44.52 -4.09
N LEU A 3 -23.67 44.74 -5.39
CA LEU A 3 -24.10 43.73 -6.35
C LEU A 3 -22.95 42.76 -6.63
N GLU A 4 -23.04 41.54 -6.08
CA GLU A 4 -22.20 40.41 -6.47
C GLU A 4 -22.53 40.00 -7.90
N LYS A 5 -21.58 40.22 -8.82
CA LYS A 5 -21.64 39.67 -10.18
C LYS A 5 -21.34 38.18 -10.12
N VAL A 6 -22.39 37.37 -10.25
CA VAL A 6 -22.30 35.95 -10.56
C VAL A 6 -21.69 35.81 -11.97
N ILE A 7 -20.39 35.54 -12.05
CA ILE A 7 -19.73 35.15 -13.30
C ILE A 7 -20.11 33.69 -13.54
N ASN A 8 -21.16 33.49 -14.35
CA ASN A 8 -21.55 32.17 -14.82
C ASN A 8 -20.60 31.79 -15.96
N THR A 9 -19.48 31.13 -15.65
CA THR A 9 -18.53 30.64 -16.66
C THR A 9 -19.18 29.51 -17.44
N TYR A 10 -19.70 29.83 -18.63
CA TYR A 10 -20.23 28.86 -19.58
C TYR A 10 -19.10 27.94 -20.08
N VAL A 11 -19.12 26.67 -19.66
CA VAL A 11 -18.24 25.63 -20.21
C VAL A 11 -18.97 24.96 -21.39
N PRO A 12 -18.38 24.90 -22.59
CA PRO A 12 -19.04 24.31 -23.76
C PRO A 12 -19.43 22.84 -23.55
N LYS A 13 -20.63 22.43 -23.99
CA LYS A 13 -21.16 21.05 -23.85
C LYS A 13 -20.22 19.93 -24.34
N LYS A 14 -19.39 20.22 -25.35
CA LYS A 14 -18.41 19.25 -25.90
C LYS A 14 -17.26 18.97 -24.92
N GLN A 15 -16.84 20.00 -24.18
CA GLN A 15 -15.80 19.89 -23.16
C GLN A 15 -16.32 19.10 -21.94
N GLN A 16 -17.53 19.39 -21.49
CA GLN A 16 -18.20 18.63 -20.42
C GLN A 16 -18.36 17.14 -20.75
N ARG A 17 -18.67 16.79 -22.00
CA ARG A 17 -18.77 15.37 -22.43
C ARG A 17 -17.42 14.65 -22.42
N ARG A 18 -16.35 15.32 -22.81
CA ARG A 18 -14.98 14.75 -22.80
C ARG A 18 -14.52 14.52 -21.37
N GLU A 19 -14.66 15.53 -20.50
CA GLU A 19 -14.35 15.42 -19.07
C GLU A 19 -15.14 14.28 -18.39
N LYS A 20 -16.42 14.12 -18.75
CA LYS A 20 -17.26 13.02 -18.24
C LYS A 20 -16.81 11.62 -18.72
N MET A 21 -16.31 11.49 -19.94
CA MET A 21 -15.74 10.22 -20.41
C MET A 21 -14.42 9.89 -19.71
N ASP A 22 -13.62 10.92 -19.45
CA ASP A 22 -12.31 10.77 -18.81
C ASP A 22 -12.43 10.34 -17.34
N ILE A 23 -13.37 10.90 -16.58
CA ILE A 23 -13.63 10.45 -15.20
C ILE A 23 -14.16 9.01 -15.14
N GLN A 24 -15.05 8.59 -16.06
CA GLN A 24 -15.55 7.22 -16.08
C GLN A 24 -14.43 6.21 -16.33
N LYS A 25 -13.53 6.52 -17.29
CA LYS A 25 -12.33 5.73 -17.55
C LYS A 25 -11.45 5.65 -16.30
N PHE A 26 -11.24 6.75 -15.58
CA PHE A 26 -10.47 6.75 -14.34
C PHE A 26 -11.14 5.90 -13.25
N THR A 27 -12.42 6.10 -12.96
CA THR A 27 -13.14 5.35 -11.92
C THR A 27 -13.23 3.85 -12.21
N SER A 28 -13.27 3.45 -13.48
CA SER A 28 -13.29 2.02 -13.87
C SER A 28 -12.00 1.26 -13.52
N LYS A 29 -10.92 1.96 -13.16
CA LYS A 29 -9.66 1.34 -12.73
C LYS A 29 -9.75 0.74 -11.32
N PHE A 30 -10.74 1.14 -10.54
CA PHE A 30 -10.95 0.72 -9.16
C PHE A 30 -11.98 -0.42 -9.11
N LYS A 31 -11.54 -1.60 -8.67
CA LYS A 31 -12.29 -2.86 -8.71
C LYS A 31 -13.11 -3.06 -7.42
N PHE A 32 -14.16 -2.26 -7.24
CA PHE A 32 -15.06 -2.44 -6.10
C PHE A 32 -15.80 -3.77 -6.19
N ASP A 33 -15.86 -4.47 -5.06
CA ASP A 33 -16.54 -5.78 -4.96
C ASP A 33 -17.39 -5.79 -3.68
N PRO A 34 -18.72 -5.66 -3.80
CA PRO A 34 -19.62 -5.71 -2.66
C PRO A 34 -19.49 -6.97 -1.79
N THR A 35 -19.03 -8.09 -2.36
CA THR A 35 -18.82 -9.34 -1.61
C THR A 35 -17.60 -9.29 -0.68
N ASN A 36 -16.71 -8.30 -0.87
CA ASN A 36 -15.53 -8.06 -0.04
C ASN A 36 -15.65 -6.81 0.84
N THR A 37 -16.85 -6.25 0.95
CA THR A 37 -17.14 -5.10 1.83
C THR A 37 -16.66 -5.36 3.25
N PHE A 38 -15.78 -4.49 3.74
CA PHE A 38 -15.09 -4.54 5.03
C PHE A 38 -14.26 -5.82 5.30
N LYS A 39 -14.00 -6.65 4.29
CA LYS A 39 -12.96 -7.68 4.43
C LYS A 39 -11.59 -7.02 4.42
N VAL A 40 -10.66 -7.69 5.10
CA VAL A 40 -9.30 -7.24 5.33
C VAL A 40 -8.34 -8.00 4.42
N GLY A 41 -7.47 -7.27 3.73
CA GLY A 41 -6.20 -7.77 3.19
C GLY A 41 -5.03 -7.17 3.96
N ILE A 42 -3.92 -7.90 4.05
CA ILE A 42 -2.67 -7.41 4.65
C ILE A 42 -1.52 -7.79 3.74
N GLU A 43 -0.61 -6.85 3.54
CA GLU A 43 0.70 -7.04 2.90
C GLU A 43 1.78 -6.74 3.96
N ARG A 44 2.71 -7.66 4.23
CA ARG A 44 3.80 -7.50 5.21
C ARG A 44 5.13 -7.71 4.51
N GLU A 45 5.94 -6.67 4.48
CA GLU A 45 7.28 -6.73 3.90
C GLU A 45 8.26 -7.18 4.98
N THR A 46 9.16 -8.11 4.68
CA THR A 46 10.19 -8.59 5.62
C THR A 46 11.55 -8.63 4.93
N PHE A 47 12.61 -8.33 5.66
CA PHE A 47 13.97 -8.52 5.14
C PHE A 47 14.38 -9.98 5.27
N LEU A 48 15.21 -10.43 4.35
CA LEU A 48 15.72 -11.80 4.33
C LEU A 48 17.20 -11.79 4.68
N THR A 49 17.60 -12.59 5.67
CA THR A 49 18.99 -12.73 6.08
C THR A 49 19.50 -14.15 5.90
N ASN A 50 20.81 -14.29 5.74
CA ASN A 50 21.46 -15.58 5.88
C ASN A 50 21.52 -16.01 7.37
N LEU A 51 22.15 -17.16 7.66
CA LEU A 51 22.28 -17.68 9.03
C LEU A 51 23.23 -16.86 9.91
N THR A 52 24.06 -15.98 9.35
CA THR A 52 24.95 -15.07 10.10
C THR A 52 24.27 -13.73 10.43
N GLY A 53 23.06 -13.48 9.92
CA GLY A 53 22.28 -12.27 10.16
C GLY A 53 22.49 -11.15 9.13
N GLU A 54 23.22 -11.41 8.04
CA GLU A 54 23.44 -10.45 6.97
C GLU A 54 22.24 -10.46 6.02
N ILE A 55 21.75 -9.27 5.64
CA ILE A 55 20.66 -9.13 4.65
C ILE A 55 21.17 -9.58 3.28
N VAL A 56 20.43 -10.46 2.61
CA VAL A 56 20.82 -11.08 1.34
C VAL A 56 19.68 -11.10 0.32
N PRO A 57 19.99 -11.01 -0.99
CA PRO A 57 19.00 -10.98 -2.06
C PRO A 57 18.44 -12.36 -2.43
N ILE A 58 17.93 -13.09 -1.43
CA ILE A 58 17.46 -14.48 -1.57
C ILE A 58 15.99 -14.60 -2.01
N ASN A 59 15.24 -13.51 -2.10
CA ASN A 59 13.79 -13.56 -2.40
C ASN A 59 13.45 -14.37 -3.67
N PRO A 60 14.16 -14.23 -4.81
CA PRO A 60 13.87 -15.04 -6.01
C PRO A 60 13.89 -16.55 -5.75
N GLN A 61 14.81 -17.01 -4.90
CA GLN A 61 14.95 -18.42 -4.56
C GLN A 61 13.81 -18.88 -3.63
N VAL A 62 13.39 -18.01 -2.69
CA VAL A 62 12.24 -18.25 -1.81
C VAL A 62 10.94 -18.38 -2.61
N LEU A 63 10.67 -17.47 -3.55
CA LEU A 63 9.47 -17.55 -4.39
C LEU A 63 9.49 -18.77 -5.32
N ASN A 64 10.65 -19.10 -5.88
CA ASN A 64 10.81 -20.31 -6.68
C ASN A 64 10.54 -21.59 -5.86
N PHE A 65 10.96 -21.64 -4.60
CA PHE A 65 10.68 -22.77 -3.69
C PHE A 65 9.19 -23.00 -3.49
N PHE A 66 8.40 -21.93 -3.38
CA PHE A 66 6.94 -22.03 -3.29
C PHE A 66 6.25 -22.31 -4.64
N GLY A 67 7.00 -22.45 -5.73
CA GLY A 67 6.44 -22.61 -7.08
C GLY A 67 5.58 -21.41 -7.50
N ILE A 68 5.92 -20.21 -6.97
CA ILE A 68 5.12 -19.02 -7.16
C ILE A 68 5.21 -18.56 -8.60
N THR A 69 4.08 -18.65 -9.28
CA THR A 69 3.81 -17.96 -10.53
C THR A 69 3.20 -16.60 -10.22
N ASP A 70 3.05 -15.73 -11.23
CA ASP A 70 2.35 -14.44 -11.12
C ASP A 70 0.93 -14.51 -10.50
N GLN A 71 0.37 -15.72 -10.35
CA GLN A 71 -0.95 -15.96 -9.77
C GLN A 71 -0.93 -16.30 -8.28
N SER A 72 0.23 -16.53 -7.67
CA SER A 72 0.29 -16.80 -6.23
C SER A 72 -0.12 -15.56 -5.45
N ARG A 73 -1.06 -15.74 -4.52
CA ARG A 73 -1.64 -14.65 -3.73
C ARG A 73 -1.03 -14.47 -2.36
N GLU A 74 -0.22 -15.42 -1.89
CA GLU A 74 0.21 -15.48 -0.49
C GLU A 74 1.61 -14.92 -0.27
N PHE A 75 2.52 -15.05 -1.23
CA PHE A 75 3.86 -14.45 -1.15
C PHE A 75 4.21 -13.75 -2.46
N GLY A 76 4.93 -12.64 -2.33
CA GLY A 76 5.26 -11.74 -3.42
C GLY A 76 6.65 -11.13 -3.27
N TYR A 77 6.93 -10.17 -4.14
CA TYR A 77 8.21 -9.50 -4.21
C TYR A 77 8.02 -7.98 -4.16
N GLU A 78 8.95 -7.34 -3.45
CA GLU A 78 9.11 -5.89 -3.45
C GLU A 78 10.24 -5.46 -4.39
N LEU A 79 10.47 -4.15 -4.50
CA LEU A 79 11.56 -3.59 -5.29
C LEU A 79 12.90 -4.26 -4.97
N SER A 80 13.20 -4.44 -3.68
CA SER A 80 14.42 -5.09 -3.21
C SER A 80 14.31 -6.61 -3.30
N ALA A 81 15.31 -7.25 -3.92
CA ALA A 81 15.46 -8.70 -3.90
C ALA A 81 15.76 -9.24 -2.48
N CYS A 82 16.07 -8.36 -1.53
CA CYS A 82 16.28 -8.71 -0.13
C CYS A 82 14.99 -8.70 0.71
N GLN A 83 13.85 -8.34 0.12
CA GLN A 83 12.58 -8.25 0.80
C GLN A 83 11.59 -9.28 0.27
N LEU A 84 10.86 -9.94 1.17
CA LEU A 84 9.73 -10.80 0.85
C LEU A 84 8.43 -10.13 1.32
N GLU A 85 7.42 -10.15 0.47
CA GLU A 85 6.08 -9.67 0.82
C GLU A 85 5.17 -10.87 1.17
N GLU A 86 4.67 -10.91 2.39
CA GLU A 86 3.64 -11.85 2.83
C GLU A 86 2.27 -11.20 2.66
N ARG A 87 1.34 -11.90 2.01
CA ARG A 87 -0.01 -11.41 1.73
C ARG A 87 -1.06 -12.33 2.33
N ILE A 88 -2.08 -11.74 2.94
CA ILE A 88 -3.32 -12.43 3.31
C ILE A 88 -4.53 -11.68 2.75
N GLY A 89 -5.64 -12.41 2.60
CA GLY A 89 -6.94 -11.81 2.32
C GLY A 89 -7.39 -11.90 0.86
N PRO A 90 -8.59 -11.38 0.55
CA PRO A 90 -9.52 -10.74 1.49
C PRO A 90 -10.17 -11.74 2.46
N VAL A 91 -10.13 -11.46 3.77
CA VAL A 91 -10.70 -12.31 4.84
C VAL A 91 -11.54 -11.48 5.81
N ARG A 92 -12.39 -12.13 6.60
CA ARG A 92 -13.08 -11.44 7.70
C ARG A 92 -12.08 -11.06 8.79
N ILE A 93 -12.32 -9.98 9.53
CA ILE A 93 -11.39 -9.45 10.53
C ILE A 93 -11.00 -10.52 11.57
N GLU A 94 -11.95 -11.35 12.01
CA GLU A 94 -11.71 -12.43 12.97
C GLU A 94 -10.82 -13.56 12.44
N LYS A 95 -10.59 -13.63 11.13
CA LYS A 95 -9.75 -14.62 10.46
C LYS A 95 -8.32 -14.13 10.17
N VAL A 96 -8.02 -12.85 10.41
CA VAL A 96 -6.69 -12.27 10.14
C VAL A 96 -5.58 -13.06 10.85
N LYS A 97 -5.72 -13.30 12.16
CA LYS A 97 -4.70 -14.01 12.96
C LYS A 97 -4.45 -15.44 12.46
N GLU A 98 -5.51 -16.16 12.10
CA GLU A 98 -5.44 -17.53 11.58
C GLU A 98 -4.62 -17.58 10.27
N HIS A 99 -4.88 -16.65 9.36
CA HIS A 99 -4.16 -16.58 8.08
C HIS A 99 -2.68 -16.19 8.25
N LEU A 100 -2.37 -15.23 9.14
CA LEU A 100 -0.99 -14.86 9.44
C LEU A 100 -0.18 -16.03 10.03
N LEU A 101 -0.79 -16.81 10.93
CA LEU A 101 -0.14 -18.00 11.50
C LEU A 101 0.14 -19.05 10.42
N ARG A 102 -0.85 -19.34 9.56
CA ARG A 102 -0.71 -20.29 8.46
C ARG A 102 0.41 -19.91 7.49
N ASN A 103 0.53 -18.63 7.15
CA ASN A 103 1.62 -18.16 6.30
C ASN A 103 2.97 -18.25 7.02
N SER A 104 3.03 -17.95 8.32
CA SER A 104 4.25 -18.10 9.11
C SER A 104 4.75 -19.54 9.11
N GLU A 105 3.87 -20.54 9.31
CA GLU A 105 4.25 -21.96 9.30
C GLU A 105 4.87 -22.40 7.95
N LYS A 106 4.33 -21.89 6.83
CA LYS A 106 4.89 -22.13 5.50
C LYS A 106 6.29 -21.52 5.36
N LEU A 107 6.47 -20.30 5.84
CA LEU A 107 7.74 -19.59 5.79
C LEU A 107 8.79 -20.23 6.70
N ASP A 108 8.41 -20.69 7.90
CA ASP A 108 9.31 -21.43 8.80
C ASP A 108 9.87 -22.69 8.14
N THR A 109 9.09 -23.32 7.25
CA THR A 109 9.52 -24.47 6.47
C THR A 109 10.53 -24.07 5.39
N ALA A 110 10.28 -22.98 4.68
CA ALA A 110 11.19 -22.46 3.66
C ALA A 110 12.51 -21.98 4.27
N GLU A 111 12.48 -21.29 5.42
CA GLU A 111 13.65 -20.83 6.17
C GLU A 111 14.62 -21.98 6.49
N LYS A 112 14.08 -23.11 6.95
CA LYS A 112 14.88 -24.31 7.27
C LYS A 112 15.51 -24.93 6.03
N ILE A 113 14.77 -25.03 4.93
CA ILE A 113 15.24 -25.70 3.70
C ILE A 113 16.26 -24.84 2.96
N LEU A 114 15.99 -23.54 2.84
CA LEU A 114 16.81 -22.59 2.09
C LEU A 114 17.88 -21.89 2.94
N CYS A 115 17.94 -22.20 4.25
CA CYS A 115 18.94 -21.68 5.18
C CYS A 115 18.95 -20.13 5.27
N PHE A 116 17.77 -19.51 5.39
CA PHE A 116 17.61 -18.07 5.61
C PHE A 116 16.73 -17.79 6.83
N ARG A 117 16.62 -16.52 7.21
CA ARG A 117 15.66 -16.04 8.22
C ARG A 117 14.94 -14.79 7.73
N ARG A 118 13.71 -14.57 8.20
CA ARG A 118 13.01 -13.29 8.09
C ARG A 118 13.39 -12.39 9.25
N GLU A 119 13.68 -11.14 8.93
CA GLU A 119 13.86 -10.06 9.90
C GLU A 119 12.76 -9.02 9.73
N TYR A 120 12.08 -8.72 10.84
CA TYR A 120 10.94 -7.80 10.88
C TYR A 120 11.39 -6.38 11.23
N LEU A 121 12.39 -5.88 10.49
CA LEU A 121 12.88 -4.51 10.63
C LEU A 121 11.99 -3.55 9.85
N GLU A 122 11.87 -2.31 10.34
CA GLU A 122 11.27 -1.21 9.57
C GLU A 122 12.27 -0.54 8.64
N VAL A 123 13.54 -0.52 9.08
CA VAL A 123 14.66 0.12 8.40
C VAL A 123 15.85 -0.83 8.42
N ALA A 124 16.33 -1.22 7.24
CA ALA A 124 17.56 -1.97 7.09
C ALA A 124 18.80 -1.07 7.21
N PRO A 125 19.99 -1.63 7.49
CA PRO A 125 21.27 -0.91 7.46
C PRO A 125 21.53 -0.17 6.13
N GLU A 126 22.36 0.87 6.19
CA GLU A 126 22.69 1.69 5.00
C GLU A 126 23.46 0.93 3.91
N ASP A 127 24.22 -0.07 4.32
CA ASP A 127 25.08 -0.91 3.51
C ASP A 127 24.40 -2.21 3.04
N MET A 128 23.07 -2.34 3.23
CA MET A 128 22.34 -3.49 2.69
C MET A 128 22.48 -3.59 1.16
N PRO A 129 22.42 -4.81 0.59
CA PRO A 129 22.43 -4.97 -0.87
C PRO A 129 21.26 -4.22 -1.54
N LEU A 130 21.53 -3.61 -2.69
CA LEU A 130 20.55 -2.86 -3.48
C LEU A 130 20.05 -3.63 -4.71
N ASP A 131 20.22 -4.95 -4.70
CA ASP A 131 19.74 -5.84 -5.75
C ASP A 131 18.25 -5.64 -5.97
N VAL A 132 17.88 -5.29 -7.20
CA VAL A 132 16.49 -5.12 -7.60
C VAL A 132 15.93 -6.48 -7.95
N PHE A 133 14.74 -6.80 -7.43
CA PHE A 133 14.09 -8.07 -7.74
C PHE A 133 13.89 -8.23 -9.26
N PRO A 134 14.17 -9.42 -9.84
CA PRO A 134 14.01 -9.69 -11.27
C PRO A 134 12.52 -9.82 -11.65
N ASP A 135 11.81 -8.69 -11.57
CA ASP A 135 10.39 -8.56 -11.89
C ASP A 135 10.09 -9.07 -13.32
N PRO A 136 9.23 -10.11 -13.47
CA PRO A 136 8.93 -10.72 -14.76
C PRO A 136 8.25 -9.76 -15.75
N THR A 137 7.64 -8.68 -15.26
CA THR A 137 7.03 -7.64 -16.10
C THR A 137 8.03 -6.58 -16.56
N GLY A 138 9.24 -6.57 -15.99
CA GLY A 138 10.28 -5.57 -16.23
C GLY A 138 9.97 -4.19 -15.63
N ARG A 139 8.91 -4.05 -14.82
CA ARG A 139 8.51 -2.76 -14.25
C ARG A 139 9.58 -2.22 -13.30
N TYR A 140 10.12 -3.03 -12.40
CA TYR A 140 11.18 -2.57 -11.49
C TYR A 140 12.46 -2.17 -12.22
N GLN A 141 12.93 -2.96 -13.18
CA GLN A 141 14.10 -2.61 -14.00
C GLN A 141 13.90 -1.28 -14.72
N LYS A 142 12.69 -1.01 -15.23
CA LYS A 142 12.36 0.25 -15.87
C LYS A 142 12.33 1.43 -14.90
N ILE A 143 11.80 1.25 -13.69
CA ILE A 143 11.70 2.30 -12.68
C ILE A 143 13.08 2.64 -12.11
N THR A 144 13.95 1.65 -11.92
CA THR A 144 15.27 1.85 -11.28
C THR A 144 16.37 2.25 -12.24
N LYS A 145 16.18 2.05 -13.56
CA LYS A 145 17.19 2.36 -14.60
C LYS A 145 17.87 3.72 -14.42
N ASP A 146 17.06 4.75 -14.15
CA ASP A 146 17.53 6.14 -14.02
C ASP A 146 17.29 6.70 -12.60
N MET A 147 17.03 5.82 -11.62
CA MET A 147 16.75 6.23 -10.24
C MET A 147 18.06 6.65 -9.54
N PRO A 148 18.13 7.84 -8.90
CA PRO A 148 19.29 8.21 -8.13
C PRO A 148 19.55 7.18 -7.01
N VAL A 149 20.83 6.87 -6.78
CA VAL A 149 21.25 5.81 -5.82
C VAL A 149 20.67 6.06 -4.42
N ASP A 150 20.58 7.31 -3.98
CA ASP A 150 20.02 7.63 -2.65
C ASP A 150 18.52 7.36 -2.56
N ILE A 151 17.77 7.54 -3.66
CA ILE A 151 16.35 7.18 -3.75
C ILE A 151 16.19 5.66 -3.78
N LEU A 152 17.03 4.96 -4.56
CA LEU A 152 17.02 3.49 -4.60
C LEU A 152 17.34 2.91 -3.22
N ARG A 153 18.35 3.43 -2.54
CA ARG A 153 18.71 3.05 -1.18
C ARG A 153 17.55 3.30 -0.22
N ALA A 154 16.89 4.45 -0.31
CA ALA A 154 15.71 4.72 0.52
C ALA A 154 14.58 3.71 0.25
N ALA A 155 14.34 3.35 -1.01
CA ALA A 155 13.30 2.40 -1.40
C ALA A 155 13.59 0.96 -0.97
N CYS A 156 14.84 0.51 -1.07
CA CYS A 156 15.23 -0.83 -0.66
C CYS A 156 15.29 -1.01 0.86
N ARG A 157 15.51 0.07 1.63
CA ARG A 157 15.74 0.02 3.08
C ARG A 157 14.49 0.03 3.94
N VAL A 158 13.32 0.37 3.39
CA VAL A 158 12.09 0.47 4.19
C VAL A 158 11.23 -0.76 4.01
N ALA A 159 10.75 -1.32 5.12
CA ALA A 159 9.72 -2.35 5.12
C ALA A 159 8.46 -1.83 5.83
N ALA A 160 7.30 -2.20 5.32
CA ALA A 160 6.00 -1.76 5.79
C ALA A 160 5.03 -2.92 6.01
N THR A 161 3.97 -2.64 6.77
CA THR A 161 2.75 -3.44 6.75
C THR A 161 1.63 -2.59 6.15
N HIS A 162 1.03 -3.06 5.07
CA HIS A 162 -0.12 -2.42 4.46
C HIS A 162 -1.41 -3.14 4.85
N PHE A 163 -2.46 -2.37 5.14
CA PHE A 163 -3.79 -2.89 5.44
C PHE A 163 -4.78 -2.42 4.39
N HIS A 164 -5.56 -3.35 3.84
CA HIS A 164 -6.58 -3.09 2.84
C HIS A 164 -7.95 -3.39 3.41
N ILE A 165 -8.85 -2.41 3.41
CA ILE A 165 -10.24 -2.60 3.83
C ILE A 165 -11.14 -2.48 2.60
N GLY A 166 -11.82 -3.57 2.24
CA GLY A 166 -12.65 -3.65 1.04
C GLY A 166 -13.85 -2.70 1.07
N MET A 167 -14.09 -1.97 -0.01
CA MET A 167 -15.19 -1.01 -0.12
C MET A 167 -16.25 -1.47 -1.14
N PRO A 168 -17.54 -1.20 -0.89
CA PRO A 168 -18.61 -1.70 -1.75
C PRO A 168 -18.75 -0.95 -3.07
N ASN A 169 -18.46 0.35 -3.09
CA ASN A 169 -18.70 1.25 -4.23
C ASN A 169 -17.94 2.58 -4.10
N ILE A 170 -18.00 3.40 -5.15
CA ILE A 170 -17.31 4.68 -5.25
C ILE A 170 -17.79 5.69 -4.18
N GLU A 171 -19.08 5.74 -3.87
CA GLU A 171 -19.65 6.73 -2.94
C GLU A 171 -19.17 6.46 -1.51
N THR A 172 -19.29 5.21 -1.06
CA THR A 172 -18.86 4.78 0.27
C THR A 172 -17.36 4.95 0.44
N THR A 173 -16.59 4.59 -0.59
CA THR A 173 -15.12 4.70 -0.57
C THR A 173 -14.67 6.12 -0.30
N LEU A 174 -15.22 7.11 -1.01
CA LEU A 174 -14.80 8.51 -0.84
C LEU A 174 -15.17 9.04 0.54
N LYS A 175 -16.36 8.68 1.04
CA LYS A 175 -16.80 9.00 2.40
C LYS A 175 -15.82 8.45 3.44
N VAL A 176 -15.53 7.14 3.36
CA VAL A 176 -14.61 6.46 4.28
C VAL A 176 -13.21 7.06 4.18
N TYR A 177 -12.68 7.25 2.97
CA TYR A 177 -11.38 7.86 2.74
C TYR A 177 -11.25 9.21 3.46
N ASN A 178 -12.18 10.14 3.20
CA ASN A 178 -12.14 11.49 3.78
C ASN A 178 -12.30 11.50 5.30
N TYR A 179 -12.91 10.47 5.87
CA TYR A 179 -12.99 10.28 7.33
C TYR A 179 -11.64 9.81 7.87
N VAL A 180 -11.09 8.72 7.32
CA VAL A 180 -9.90 8.06 7.88
C VAL A 180 -8.62 8.89 7.77
N ILE A 181 -8.52 9.78 6.77
CA ILE A 181 -7.34 10.65 6.59
C ILE A 181 -7.14 11.62 7.76
N ASN A 182 -8.19 11.94 8.53
CA ASN A 182 -8.08 12.78 9.73
C ASN A 182 -7.34 12.07 10.88
N HIS A 183 -7.07 10.77 10.74
CA HIS A 183 -6.38 9.96 11.75
C HIS A 183 -4.94 9.63 11.37
N VAL A 184 -4.41 10.12 10.25
CA VAL A 184 -3.05 9.77 9.74
C VAL A 184 -1.98 9.93 10.82
N ASP A 185 -1.91 11.07 11.50
CA ASP A 185 -0.88 11.32 12.53
C ASP A 185 -0.97 10.33 13.70
N ARG A 186 -2.19 9.97 14.11
CA ARG A 186 -2.41 8.97 15.16
C ARG A 186 -1.96 7.59 14.67
N LEU A 187 -2.29 7.20 13.45
CA LEU A 187 -1.93 5.91 12.87
C LEU A 187 -0.42 5.79 12.67
N CYS A 188 0.26 6.86 12.23
CA CYS A 188 1.71 6.93 12.16
C CYS A 188 2.34 6.64 13.52
N ARG A 189 1.86 7.26 14.61
CA ARG A 189 2.38 7.01 15.96
C ARG A 189 2.14 5.58 16.46
N ILE A 190 1.00 4.98 16.11
CA ILE A 190 0.65 3.61 16.52
C ILE A 190 1.49 2.56 15.77
N GLY A 191 1.78 2.84 14.50
CA GLY A 191 2.50 1.94 13.61
C GLY A 191 4.01 2.09 13.61
N ASP A 192 4.56 3.02 14.38
CA ASP A 192 6.00 3.33 14.41
C ASP A 192 6.75 2.48 15.43
N ASN A 193 7.71 1.68 14.95
CA ASN A 193 8.68 0.94 15.77
C ASN A 193 10.13 1.37 15.49
N SER A 194 10.33 2.44 14.72
CA SER A 194 11.64 2.97 14.35
C SER A 194 11.86 4.41 14.85
N ASN A 195 11.03 4.88 15.77
CA ASN A 195 11.05 6.27 16.26
C ASN A 195 11.00 7.31 15.12
N GLY A 196 10.23 6.99 14.08
CA GLY A 196 10.00 7.83 12.91
C GLY A 196 11.04 7.70 11.80
N GLU A 197 12.08 6.88 11.96
CA GLU A 197 13.14 6.73 10.96
C GLU A 197 12.61 6.18 9.63
N ARG A 198 11.75 5.16 9.66
CA ARG A 198 11.12 4.61 8.45
C ARG A 198 10.35 5.68 7.69
N LEU A 199 9.52 6.46 8.39
CA LEU A 199 8.73 7.52 7.76
C LEU A 199 9.62 8.64 7.23
N LYS A 200 10.75 8.95 7.89
CA LYS A 200 11.74 9.90 7.39
C LYS A 200 12.37 9.41 6.07
N ILE A 201 12.75 8.15 5.98
CA ILE A 201 13.32 7.55 4.76
C ILE A 201 12.27 7.47 3.66
N TYR A 202 11.04 7.06 3.98
CA TYR A 202 9.94 7.00 3.01
C TYR A 202 9.71 8.34 2.28
N LYS A 203 9.81 9.45 3.00
CA LYS A 203 9.65 10.82 2.45
C LYS A 203 10.71 11.20 1.41
N VAL A 204 11.85 10.52 1.40
CA VAL A 204 12.87 10.69 0.36
C VAL A 204 12.35 10.18 -0.99
N MET A 205 11.67 9.04 -1.00
CA MET A 205 11.07 8.45 -2.20
C MET A 205 9.72 9.09 -2.57
N ALA A 206 8.91 9.41 -1.56
CA ALA A 206 7.56 9.93 -1.70
C ALA A 206 7.41 11.26 -0.95
N PRO A 207 7.90 12.38 -1.50
CA PRO A 207 7.81 13.68 -0.83
C PRO A 207 6.37 14.17 -0.68
N ASP A 208 5.48 13.76 -1.59
CA ASP A 208 4.04 14.00 -1.52
C ASP A 208 3.32 12.80 -0.90
N PHE A 209 3.63 12.48 0.36
CA PHE A 209 3.08 11.32 1.07
C PHE A 209 1.74 11.61 1.77
N SER A 210 1.37 12.88 1.94
CA SER A 210 0.22 13.28 2.75
C SER A 210 -1.07 13.11 1.96
N PRO A 211 -2.06 12.34 2.46
CA PRO A 211 -3.33 12.18 1.76
C PRO A 211 -4.16 13.48 1.83
N PRO A 212 -4.57 14.07 0.70
CA PRO A 212 -5.45 15.24 0.69
C PRO A 212 -6.91 14.84 0.86
N ARG A 213 -7.77 15.78 1.24
CA ARG A 213 -9.23 15.60 1.24
C ARG A 213 -9.78 15.83 -0.18
N TYR A 214 -10.74 15.02 -0.59
CA TYR A 214 -11.42 15.15 -1.88
C TYR A 214 -12.89 15.51 -1.69
N ASN A 215 -13.41 16.46 -2.46
CA ASN A 215 -14.82 16.85 -2.38
C ASN A 215 -15.73 15.85 -3.10
N ASN A 216 -15.25 15.29 -4.21
CA ASN A 216 -15.92 14.34 -5.09
C ASN A 216 -14.88 13.59 -5.95
N TRP A 217 -15.33 12.63 -6.76
CA TRP A 217 -14.45 11.86 -7.64
C TRP A 217 -13.81 12.70 -8.73
N GLU A 218 -14.45 13.79 -9.16
CA GLU A 218 -13.87 14.76 -10.08
C GLU A 218 -12.62 15.40 -9.48
N SER A 219 -12.68 15.83 -8.21
CA SER A 219 -11.54 16.41 -7.51
C SER A 219 -10.40 15.40 -7.32
N PHE A 220 -10.72 14.13 -7.07
CA PHE A 220 -9.71 13.07 -6.99
C PHE A 220 -9.06 12.82 -8.35
N TYR A 221 -9.84 12.81 -9.44
CA TYR A 221 -9.30 12.66 -10.79
C TYR A 221 -8.41 13.85 -11.19
N GLN A 222 -8.80 15.08 -10.85
CA GLN A 222 -7.94 16.26 -11.09
C GLN A 222 -6.62 16.16 -10.33
N GLU A 223 -6.65 15.70 -9.08
CA GLU A 223 -5.43 15.45 -8.32
C GLU A 223 -4.56 14.37 -8.98
N ALA A 224 -5.18 13.30 -9.49
CA ALA A 224 -4.49 12.23 -10.21
C ALA A 224 -3.80 12.74 -11.48
N LEU A 225 -4.44 13.64 -12.23
CA LEU A 225 -3.85 14.30 -13.39
C LEU A 225 -2.67 15.18 -12.98
N ASN A 226 -2.86 16.03 -11.96
CA ASN A 226 -1.84 16.95 -11.48
C ASN A 226 -0.58 16.23 -10.99
N LYS A 227 -0.76 15.06 -10.38
CA LYS A 227 0.32 14.26 -9.78
C LYS A 227 0.78 13.08 -10.65
N GLY A 228 0.21 12.92 -11.85
CA GLY A 228 0.63 11.91 -12.83
C GLY A 228 0.37 10.46 -12.43
N PHE A 229 -0.69 10.21 -11.65
CA PHE A 229 -1.15 8.85 -11.30
C PHE A 229 -2.55 8.53 -11.86
N ASP A 230 -3.09 9.39 -12.72
CA ASP A 230 -4.35 9.16 -13.44
C ASP A 230 -4.29 7.89 -14.28
N GLU A 231 -3.16 7.63 -14.97
CA GLU A 231 -3.02 6.45 -15.81
C GLU A 231 -2.75 5.17 -15.01
N ASP A 232 -1.93 5.26 -13.96
CA ASP A 232 -1.61 4.17 -13.04
C ASP A 232 -1.76 4.61 -11.58
N PRO A 233 -2.93 4.37 -10.95
CA PRO A 233 -3.18 4.79 -9.57
C PRO A 233 -2.23 4.16 -8.54
N ARG A 234 -1.47 3.10 -8.90
CA ARG A 234 -0.44 2.52 -8.02
C ARG A 234 0.72 3.48 -7.76
N LYS A 235 0.87 4.52 -8.58
CA LYS A 235 1.85 5.62 -8.40
C LYS A 235 1.40 6.65 -7.36
N CYS A 236 0.21 6.52 -6.77
CA CYS A 236 -0.18 7.29 -5.60
C CYS A 236 0.53 6.76 -4.36
N TRP A 237 1.50 7.53 -3.84
CA TRP A 237 2.34 7.19 -2.69
C TRP A 237 1.84 7.82 -1.37
N HIS A 238 0.54 8.06 -1.26
CA HIS A 238 -0.04 8.58 -0.02
C HIS A 238 -0.05 7.53 1.07
N PHE A 239 0.09 7.95 2.34
CA PHE A 239 0.00 7.05 3.49
C PHE A 239 -1.36 6.37 3.63
N ILE A 240 -2.42 7.01 3.17
CA ILE A 240 -3.73 6.40 2.98
C ILE A 240 -4.15 6.67 1.55
N ARG A 241 -4.57 5.65 0.82
CA ARG A 241 -5.05 5.81 -0.55
C ARG A 241 -6.26 4.94 -0.86
N ILE A 242 -7.01 5.37 -1.87
CA ILE A 242 -7.97 4.50 -2.55
C ILE A 242 -7.17 3.64 -3.53
N SER A 243 -7.14 2.33 -3.33
CA SER A 243 -6.35 1.41 -4.17
C SER A 243 -7.16 0.87 -5.36
N ILE A 244 -6.46 0.44 -6.41
CA ILE A 244 -7.08 -0.18 -7.59
C ILE A 244 -7.91 -1.44 -7.27
N HIS A 245 -7.71 -2.02 -6.10
CA HIS A 245 -8.44 -3.20 -5.62
C HIS A 245 -9.81 -2.85 -5.01
N GLY A 246 -10.24 -1.59 -5.11
CA GLY A 246 -11.49 -1.13 -4.50
C GLY A 246 -11.42 -1.15 -2.97
N THR A 247 -10.26 -0.82 -2.41
CA THR A 247 -10.04 -0.82 -0.95
C THR A 247 -9.50 0.52 -0.48
N ILE A 248 -9.70 0.82 0.80
CA ILE A 248 -8.90 1.83 1.51
C ILE A 248 -7.63 1.15 2.01
N GLU A 249 -6.49 1.64 1.55
CA GLU A 249 -5.18 1.09 1.85
C GLU A 249 -4.44 2.00 2.83
N PHE A 250 -4.01 1.45 3.96
CA PHE A 250 -3.25 2.12 5.01
C PHE A 250 -1.79 1.65 4.94
N ARG A 251 -0.86 2.57 4.69
CA ARG A 251 0.55 2.29 4.38
C ARG A 251 1.55 2.85 5.39
N MET A 252 1.06 3.48 6.47
CA MET A 252 1.93 4.15 7.44
C MET A 252 2.50 3.21 8.51
N PHE A 253 1.99 1.98 8.65
CA PHE A 253 2.49 1.05 9.65
C PHE A 253 3.84 0.49 9.23
N GLY A 254 4.76 0.44 10.17
CA GLY A 254 6.01 -0.27 9.97
C GLY A 254 5.83 -1.77 10.12
N ASN A 255 6.80 -2.42 10.74
CA ASN A 255 6.94 -3.86 10.67
C ASN A 255 7.20 -4.45 12.06
N THR A 256 6.74 -5.69 12.27
CA THR A 256 6.88 -6.40 13.53
C THR A 256 6.65 -7.89 13.33
N ALA A 257 7.36 -8.73 14.10
CA ALA A 257 7.12 -10.17 14.16
C ALA A 257 5.84 -10.52 14.95
N ASP A 258 5.35 -9.59 15.78
CA ASP A 258 4.20 -9.81 16.64
C ASP A 258 2.87 -9.81 15.85
N ILE A 259 2.38 -11.01 15.56
CA ILE A 259 1.08 -11.23 14.89
C ILE A 259 -0.09 -10.61 15.65
N GLN A 260 -0.05 -10.54 17.00
CA GLN A 260 -1.12 -9.88 17.76
C GLN A 260 -1.12 -8.39 17.49
N LYS A 261 0.07 -7.77 17.43
CA LYS A 261 0.21 -6.36 17.09
C LYS A 261 -0.30 -6.06 15.68
N VAL A 262 0.04 -6.89 14.69
CA VAL A 262 -0.46 -6.76 13.31
C VAL A 262 -1.99 -6.90 13.26
N ALA A 263 -2.54 -7.92 13.93
CA ALA A 263 -3.99 -8.09 14.00
C ALA A 263 -4.67 -6.89 14.67
N LYS A 264 -4.04 -6.31 15.70
CA LYS A 264 -4.57 -5.11 16.37
C LYS A 264 -4.57 -3.88 15.47
N TRP A 265 -3.52 -3.69 14.67
CA TRP A 265 -3.49 -2.64 13.65
C TRP A 265 -4.59 -2.83 12.60
N ALA A 266 -4.82 -4.07 12.13
CA ALA A 266 -5.92 -4.38 11.22
C ALA A 266 -7.29 -4.03 11.82
N GLU A 267 -7.53 -4.37 13.10
CA GLU A 267 -8.75 -4.00 13.82
C GLU A 267 -8.95 -2.48 13.87
N ILE A 268 -7.89 -1.72 14.16
CA ILE A 268 -7.96 -0.25 14.22
C ILE A 268 -8.38 0.33 12.86
N CYS A 269 -7.73 -0.11 11.78
CA CYS A 269 -8.07 0.33 10.42
C CYS A 269 -9.51 -0.04 10.05
N HIS A 270 -9.91 -1.28 10.34
CA HIS A 270 -11.26 -1.78 10.08
C HIS A 270 -12.33 -1.00 10.86
N CYS A 271 -12.13 -0.76 12.16
CA CYS A 271 -13.04 0.02 12.99
C CYS A 271 -13.18 1.46 12.49
N LEU A 272 -12.09 2.13 12.10
CA LEU A 272 -12.17 3.47 11.54
C LEU A 272 -13.00 3.51 10.26
N CYS A 273 -12.88 2.48 9.41
CA CYS A 273 -13.71 2.38 8.20
C CYS A 273 -15.19 2.15 8.50
N LEU A 274 -15.53 1.36 9.53
CA LEU A 274 -16.92 1.15 9.95
C LEU A 274 -17.54 2.42 10.55
N MET A 275 -16.83 3.11 11.45
CA MET A 275 -17.30 4.36 12.07
C MET A 275 -17.66 5.42 11.02
N ALA A 276 -16.88 5.52 9.95
CA ALA A 276 -17.15 6.44 8.85
C ALA A 276 -18.50 6.17 8.15
N VAL A 277 -19.02 4.93 8.20
CA VAL A 277 -20.31 4.59 7.63
C VAL A 277 -21.44 4.86 8.61
N ASP A 278 -21.25 4.57 9.90
CA ASP A 278 -22.25 4.67 10.97
C ASP A 278 -22.55 6.10 11.46
N ASP A 279 -21.69 7.09 11.18
CA ASP A 279 -21.89 8.50 11.59
C ASP A 279 -23.06 9.23 10.84
N TYR A 280 -24.08 8.51 10.36
CA TYR A 280 -25.28 9.01 9.67
C TYR A 280 -26.53 8.19 10.00
#